data_AF-A0A961TS56-F1
#
_entry.id   AF-A0A961TS56-F1
#
_cell.length_a   1.000
_cell.length_b   1.000
_cell.length_c   1.000
_cell.angle_alpha   90.00
_cell.angle_beta   90.00
_cell.angle_gamma   90.00
#
_symmetry.space_group_name_H-M   'P 1'
#
loop_
_entity.id
_entity.type
_entity.pdbx_description
1 polymer ?
#
loop_
_entity_poly.entity_id
_entity_poly.type
_entity_poly.pdbx_seq_one_letter_code
_entity_poly.pdbx_strand_id
1 'polypeptide(L)'
;RGHEMGMKGLTVWGEVSAYNAATEISYLAFSRFGWNPALTWDEFMSRDVAPLFGGLSQAERFVAIAEEIDGNADLPTERLDALQTEALSAVTAAGSEARRRWLTLAERIGQRRYMGR
;
A
#
# COMPACT_ATOMS: atom_id res chain seq x y z
N ARG A 1 -13.17 -17.18 -11.93
CA ARG A 1 -12.30 -18.36 -12.17
C ARG A 1 -11.72 -19.00 -10.90
N GLY A 2 -11.49 -18.29 -9.79
CA GLY A 2 -10.95 -18.92 -8.56
C GLY A 2 -11.75 -20.14 -8.09
N HIS A 3 -13.08 -20.01 -7.97
CA HIS A 3 -13.96 -21.14 -7.64
C HIS A 3 -13.91 -22.28 -8.68
N GLU A 4 -13.89 -21.94 -9.98
CA GLU A 4 -13.76 -22.91 -11.08
C GLU A 4 -12.41 -23.64 -11.08
N MET A 5 -11.36 -23.02 -10.51
CA MET A 5 -10.04 -23.62 -10.27
C MET A 5 -9.87 -24.20 -8.85
N GLY A 6 -10.98 -24.36 -8.11
CA GLY A 6 -11.00 -25.03 -6.80
C GLY A 6 -10.66 -24.15 -5.58
N MET A 7 -10.48 -22.84 -5.75
CA MET A 7 -10.27 -21.91 -4.65
C MET A 7 -11.59 -21.71 -3.88
N LYS A 8 -11.62 -22.13 -2.61
CA LYS A 8 -12.81 -22.04 -1.73
C LYS A 8 -12.88 -20.74 -0.91
N GLY A 9 -11.77 -20.01 -0.84
CA GLY A 9 -11.60 -18.80 -0.05
C GLY A 9 -10.14 -18.66 0.43
N LEU A 10 -9.78 -17.46 0.88
CA LEU A 10 -8.52 -17.18 1.54
C LEU A 10 -8.85 -16.57 2.90
N THR A 11 -8.25 -17.11 3.97
CA THR A 11 -8.32 -16.53 5.30
C THR A 11 -6.92 -16.11 5.69
N VAL A 12 -6.74 -14.82 5.98
CA VAL A 12 -5.48 -14.26 6.46
C VAL A 12 -5.58 -14.09 7.97
N TRP A 13 -4.65 -14.67 8.71
CA TRP A 13 -4.61 -14.62 10.18
C TRP A 13 -3.51 -13.66 10.65
N GLY A 14 -3.78 -12.90 11.72
CA GLY A 14 -2.78 -12.01 12.36
C GLY A 14 -2.61 -10.65 11.69
N GLU A 15 -3.61 -10.21 10.93
CA GLU A 15 -3.44 -9.07 10.06
C GLU A 15 -3.43 -7.72 10.76
N VAL A 16 -2.57 -6.84 10.25
CA VAL A 16 -2.68 -5.41 10.48
C VAL A 16 -4.01 -4.98 9.88
N SER A 17 -4.93 -4.51 10.74
CA SER A 17 -6.23 -3.94 10.39
C SER A 17 -6.25 -3.21 9.04
N ALA A 18 -7.40 -3.13 8.36
CA ALA A 18 -7.62 -2.25 7.19
C ALA A 18 -7.22 -0.77 7.43
N TYR A 19 -6.93 -0.44 8.69
CA TYR A 19 -6.16 0.73 9.07
C TYR A 19 -4.77 0.88 8.37
N ASN A 20 -4.08 -0.20 8.00
CA ASN A 20 -2.86 -0.15 7.20
C ASN A 20 -3.20 -0.18 5.70
N ALA A 21 -2.79 0.87 4.98
CA ALA A 21 -3.12 1.04 3.58
C ALA A 21 -2.48 0.01 2.64
N ALA A 22 -1.30 -0.54 2.96
CA ALA A 22 -0.70 -1.60 2.15
C ALA A 22 -1.53 -2.90 2.22
N THR A 23 -2.03 -3.24 3.41
CA THR A 23 -2.97 -4.37 3.58
C THR A 23 -4.28 -4.12 2.87
N GLU A 24 -4.84 -2.91 2.99
CA GLU A 24 -6.07 -2.50 2.30
C GLU A 24 -5.94 -2.67 0.77
N ILE A 25 -4.84 -2.22 0.17
CA ILE A 25 -4.56 -2.37 -1.27
C ILE A 25 -4.40 -3.84 -1.64
N SER A 26 -3.70 -4.64 -0.82
CA SER A 26 -3.50 -6.06 -1.07
C SER A 26 -4.82 -6.85 -1.12
N TYR A 27 -5.76 -6.53 -0.22
CA TYR A 27 -7.09 -7.11 -0.26
C TYR A 27 -7.91 -6.68 -1.47
N LEU A 28 -7.82 -5.40 -1.82
CA LEU A 28 -8.50 -4.89 -2.99
C LEU A 28 -7.96 -5.60 -4.24
N ALA A 29 -6.63 -5.75 -4.36
CA ALA A 29 -6.00 -6.50 -5.44
C ALA A 29 -6.50 -7.96 -5.47
N PHE A 30 -6.47 -8.66 -4.33
CA PHE A 30 -6.94 -10.04 -4.25
C PHE A 30 -8.40 -10.19 -4.73
N SER A 31 -9.29 -9.32 -4.27
CA SER A 31 -10.70 -9.31 -4.69
C SER A 31 -10.84 -9.05 -6.19
N ARG A 32 -10.12 -8.05 -6.72
CA ARG A 32 -10.27 -7.59 -8.11
C ARG A 32 -9.67 -8.57 -9.11
N PHE A 33 -8.44 -9.03 -8.90
CA PHE A 33 -7.79 -10.02 -9.78
C PHE A 33 -8.42 -11.42 -9.64
N GLY A 34 -8.92 -11.78 -8.45
CA GLY A 34 -9.65 -13.03 -8.25
C GLY A 34 -10.98 -13.09 -9.01
N TRP A 35 -11.66 -11.94 -9.14
CA TRP A 35 -12.88 -11.79 -9.92
C TRP A 35 -12.61 -11.68 -11.43
N ASN A 36 -11.71 -10.77 -11.83
CA ASN A 36 -11.36 -10.52 -13.23
C ASN A 36 -9.86 -10.80 -13.50
N PRO A 37 -9.51 -11.98 -14.03
CA PRO A 37 -8.13 -12.32 -14.34
C PRO A 37 -7.52 -11.53 -15.49
N ALA A 38 -8.33 -10.84 -16.30
CA ALA A 38 -7.85 -10.01 -17.40
C ALA A 38 -7.62 -8.55 -17.00
N LEU A 39 -7.93 -8.18 -15.75
CA LEU A 39 -7.63 -6.85 -15.22
C LEU A 39 -6.12 -6.61 -15.30
N THR A 40 -5.71 -5.45 -15.79
CA THR A 40 -4.29 -5.07 -15.77
C THR A 40 -3.93 -4.32 -14.49
N TRP A 41 -2.64 -4.24 -14.18
CA TRP A 41 -2.15 -3.44 -13.07
C TRP A 41 -2.52 -1.95 -13.22
N ASP A 42 -2.36 -1.39 -14.42
CA ASP A 42 -2.69 0.02 -14.69
C ASP A 42 -4.19 0.30 -14.52
N GLU A 43 -5.05 -0.62 -14.95
CA GLU A 43 -6.49 -0.52 -14.74
C GLU A 43 -6.86 -0.60 -13.26
N PHE A 44 -6.22 -1.50 -12.50
CA PHE A 44 -6.39 -1.61 -11.06
C PHE A 44 -5.95 -0.31 -10.35
N MET A 45 -4.76 0.19 -10.67
CA MET A 45 -4.22 1.41 -10.08
C MET A 45 -5.11 2.63 -10.40
N SER A 46 -5.51 2.81 -11.65
CA SER A 46 -6.31 3.97 -12.06
C SER A 46 -7.76 3.93 -11.58
N ARG A 47 -8.40 2.77 -11.54
CA ARG A 47 -9.83 2.64 -11.20
C ARG A 47 -10.08 2.37 -9.73
N ASP A 48 -9.26 1.55 -9.11
CA ASP A 48 -9.51 1.02 -7.78
C ASP A 48 -8.64 1.73 -6.72
N VAL A 49 -7.36 1.97 -6.99
CA VAL A 49 -6.42 2.55 -6.00
C VAL A 49 -6.40 4.07 -6.03
N ALA A 50 -6.34 4.70 -7.20
CA ALA A 50 -6.26 6.16 -7.36
C ALA A 50 -7.33 6.94 -6.57
N PRO A 51 -8.62 6.51 -6.54
CA PRO A 51 -9.64 7.20 -5.74
C PRO A 51 -9.33 7.22 -4.23
N LEU A 52 -8.63 6.22 -3.71
CA LEU A 52 -8.28 6.12 -2.28
C LEU A 52 -7.23 7.16 -1.85
N PHE A 53 -6.47 7.69 -2.81
CA PHE A 53 -5.38 8.64 -2.61
C PHE A 53 -5.68 10.03 -3.20
N GLY A 54 -6.84 10.22 -3.83
CA GLY A 54 -7.22 11.47 -4.49
C GLY A 54 -6.56 11.68 -5.86
N GLY A 55 -5.95 10.65 -6.44
CA GLY A 55 -5.32 10.71 -7.76
C GLY A 55 -4.33 9.58 -8.01
N LEU A 56 -4.12 9.27 -9.29
CA LEU A 56 -3.25 8.17 -9.72
C LEU A 56 -1.79 8.41 -9.28
N SER A 57 -1.26 9.60 -9.49
CA SER A 57 0.14 9.92 -9.13
C SER A 57 0.41 9.73 -7.63
N GLN A 58 -0.57 10.04 -6.76
CA GLN A 58 -0.43 9.83 -5.32
C GLN A 58 -0.48 8.33 -4.97
N ALA A 59 -1.39 7.58 -5.60
CA ALA A 59 -1.46 6.14 -5.42
C ALA A 59 -0.19 5.41 -5.88
N GLU A 60 0.30 5.73 -7.08
CA GLU A 60 1.55 5.18 -7.61
C GLU A 60 2.73 5.50 -6.70
N ARG A 61 2.81 6.74 -6.21
CA ARG A 61 3.91 7.11 -5.32
C ARG A 61 3.83 6.38 -3.99
N PHE A 62 2.63 6.24 -3.42
CA PHE A 62 2.42 5.46 -2.20
C PHE A 62 2.90 4.01 -2.38
N VAL A 63 2.47 3.36 -3.47
CA VAL A 63 2.84 1.96 -3.76
C VAL A 63 4.35 1.84 -3.97
N ALA A 64 4.97 2.75 -4.73
CA ALA A 64 6.41 2.72 -4.96
C ALA A 64 7.22 2.81 -3.66
N ILE A 65 6.80 3.65 -2.71
CA ILE A 65 7.45 3.75 -1.40
C ILE A 65 7.21 2.48 -0.58
N ALA A 66 5.99 1.94 -0.58
CA ALA A 66 5.64 0.71 0.13
C ALA A 66 6.43 -0.50 -0.40
N GLU A 67 6.55 -0.64 -1.73
CA GLU A 67 7.35 -1.68 -2.38
C GLU A 67 8.84 -1.52 -2.09
N GLU A 68 9.35 -0.29 -2.09
CA GLU A 68 10.76 -0.03 -1.81
C GLU A 68 11.11 -0.44 -0.36
N ILE A 69 10.26 -0.12 0.61
CA ILE A 69 10.49 -0.59 1.98
C ILE A 69 10.32 -2.11 2.05
N ASP A 70 9.27 -2.69 1.49
CA ASP A 70 9.03 -4.13 1.67
C ASP A 70 10.03 -5.03 0.92
N GLY A 71 10.55 -4.56 -0.21
CA GLY A 71 11.51 -5.28 -1.04
C GLY A 71 12.97 -5.20 -0.58
N ASN A 72 13.31 -4.27 0.32
CA ASN A 72 14.69 -4.06 0.75
C ASN A 72 14.83 -4.24 2.24
N ALA A 73 15.27 -5.41 2.73
CA ALA A 73 15.47 -5.70 4.15
C ALA A 73 16.34 -4.62 4.84
N ASP A 74 17.45 -4.26 4.19
CA ASP A 74 18.37 -3.22 4.61
C ASP A 74 18.24 -1.97 3.73
N LEU A 75 17.73 -0.88 4.32
CA LEU A 75 17.80 0.45 3.72
C LEU A 75 18.71 1.36 4.56
N PRO A 76 19.56 2.20 3.94
CA PRO A 76 20.29 3.22 4.66
C PRO A 76 19.34 4.16 5.42
N THR A 77 19.72 4.57 6.63
CA THR A 77 18.93 5.49 7.46
C THR A 77 18.56 6.77 6.71
N GLU A 78 19.48 7.32 5.92
CA GLU A 78 19.25 8.51 5.09
C GLU A 78 18.12 8.30 4.07
N ARG A 79 18.02 7.09 3.50
CA ARG A 79 16.93 6.76 2.56
C ARG A 79 15.60 6.64 3.30
N LEU A 80 15.59 6.01 4.48
CA LEU A 80 14.41 5.94 5.32
C LEU A 80 13.93 7.33 5.76
N ASP A 81 14.85 8.23 6.13
CA ASP A 81 14.51 9.61 6.48
C ASP A 81 13.91 10.38 5.29
N ALA A 82 14.48 10.22 4.09
CA ALA A 82 13.94 10.83 2.87
C ALA A 82 12.52 10.33 2.56
N LEU A 83 12.30 9.01 2.62
CA LEU A 83 11.00 8.40 2.39
C LEU A 83 9.96 8.82 3.44
N GLN A 84 10.37 8.90 4.72
CA GLN A 84 9.49 9.35 5.80
C GLN A 84 9.08 10.81 5.63
N THR A 85 10.03 11.68 5.27
CA THR A 85 9.79 13.11 5.01
C THR A 85 8.80 13.31 3.87
N GLU A 86 8.95 12.52 2.81
CA GLU A 86 8.03 12.54 1.68
C GLU A 86 6.62 12.08 2.07
N ALA A 87 6.51 10.96 2.80
CA ALA A 87 5.21 10.47 3.27
C ALA A 87 4.50 11.48 4.18
N LEU A 88 5.24 12.14 5.09
CA LEU A 88 4.69 13.20 5.94
C LEU A 88 4.25 14.44 5.16
N SER A 89 4.97 14.78 4.08
CA SER A 89 4.55 15.85 3.18
C SER A 89 3.26 15.50 2.43
N ALA A 90 3.06 14.23 2.06
CA ALA A 90 1.82 13.77 1.47
C ALA A 90 0.64 13.77 2.47
N VAL A 91 0.87 13.51 3.77
CA VAL A 91 -0.14 13.65 4.84
C VAL A 91 -0.74 15.06 4.88
N THR A 92 0.09 16.10 4.75
CA THR A 92 -0.37 17.50 4.82
C THR A 92 -1.12 17.93 3.57
N ALA A 93 -0.73 17.39 2.41
CA ALA A 93 -1.39 17.66 1.12
C ALA A 93 -2.70 16.87 0.91
N ALA A 94 -2.87 15.73 1.59
CA ALA A 94 -3.97 14.82 1.37
C ALA A 94 -5.30 15.22 2.04
N GLY A 95 -6.41 14.82 1.40
CA GLY A 95 -7.74 14.79 1.99
C GLY A 95 -7.85 13.80 3.16
N SER A 96 -8.93 13.85 3.94
CA SER A 96 -9.07 13.16 5.24
C SER A 96 -8.74 11.65 5.21
N GLU A 97 -9.31 10.91 4.25
CA GLU A 97 -9.11 9.45 4.14
C GLU A 97 -7.72 9.08 3.59
N ALA A 98 -7.26 9.79 2.57
CA ALA A 98 -5.91 9.60 2.01
C ALA A 98 -4.81 9.94 3.03
N ARG A 99 -5.07 10.92 3.91
CA ARG A 99 -4.16 11.32 4.99
C ARG A 99 -3.85 10.18 5.94
N ARG A 100 -4.87 9.42 6.37
CA ARG A 100 -4.67 8.23 7.22
C ARG A 100 -3.71 7.24 6.54
N ARG A 101 -3.92 6.96 5.26
CA ARG A 101 -3.12 6.00 4.50
C ARG A 101 -1.64 6.41 4.48
N TRP A 102 -1.37 7.66 4.12
CA TRP A 102 -0.01 8.23 4.15
C TRP A 102 0.62 8.22 5.55
N LEU A 103 -0.17 8.51 6.59
CA LEU A 103 0.32 8.48 7.96
C LEU A 103 0.79 7.09 8.37
N THR A 104 0.03 6.05 8.04
CA THR A 104 0.43 4.67 8.36
C THR A 104 1.73 4.25 7.68
N LEU A 105 1.98 4.73 6.46
CA LEU A 105 3.25 4.49 5.77
C LEU A 105 4.40 5.24 6.43
N ALA A 106 4.21 6.51 6.80
CA ALA A 106 5.21 7.30 7.52
C ALA A 106 5.59 6.68 8.89
N GLU A 107 4.60 6.17 9.62
CA GLU A 107 4.82 5.46 10.89
C GLU A 107 5.60 4.17 10.69
N ARG A 108 5.24 3.37 9.67
CA ARG A 108 5.96 2.13 9.33
C ARG A 108 7.42 2.37 8.98
N ILE A 109 7.70 3.41 8.18
CA ILE A 109 9.08 3.82 7.85
C ILE A 109 9.83 4.22 9.13
N GLY A 110 9.17 5.00 10.00
CA GLY A 110 9.73 5.41 11.29
C GLY A 110 10.06 4.23 12.20
N GLN A 111 9.13 3.28 12.35
CA GLN A 111 9.35 2.05 13.13
C GLN A 111 10.57 1.30 12.62
N ARG A 112 10.67 1.10 11.31
CA ARG A 112 11.79 0.40 10.70
C ARG A 112 13.14 1.08 10.96
N ARG A 113 13.15 2.41 10.88
CA ARG A 113 14.34 3.21 11.21
C ARG A 113 14.81 3.01 12.66
N TYR A 114 13.87 2.87 13.60
CA TYR A 114 14.17 2.69 15.02
C TYR A 114 14.45 1.24 15.44
N MET A 115 13.80 0.26 14.81
CA MET A 115 13.97 -1.16 15.16
C MET A 115 15.31 -1.73 14.69
N GLY A 116 16.01 -1.03 13.78
CA GLY A 116 17.26 -1.50 13.21
C GLY A 116 17.02 -2.63 12.20
N ARG A 117 17.90 -2.69 11.20
CA ARG A 117 17.96 -3.67 10.10
C ARG A 117 17.34 -5.03 10.42
#